data_AF-A0A150XCL1-F1
#
_entry.id   AF-A0A150XCL1-F1
#
_cell.length_a   1.000
_cell.length_b   1.000
_cell.length_c   1.000
_cell.angle_alpha   90.00
_cell.angle_beta   90.00
_cell.angle_gamma   90.00
#
_symmetry.space_group_name_H-M   'P 1'
#
loop_
_entity.id
_entity.type
_entity.pdbx_description
1 polymer ?
#
loop_
_entity_poly.entity_id
_entity_poly.type
_entity_poly.pdbx_seq_one_letter_code
_entity_poly.pdbx_strand_id
1 'polypeptide(L)' 'MSQTYDYINPEHYKKGDKEVYEMMIDIWGVDAYIKHCEMCAFKYRMRLGAKPDQPIERDLKKAEWYESKANELKSK' A
#
# COMPACT_ATOMS: atom_id res chain seq x y z
N MET A 1 -24.15 0.37 -12.02
CA MET A 1 -22.77 0.05 -12.46
C MET A 1 -22.05 -0.53 -11.26
N SER A 2 -21.52 -1.76 -11.34
CA SER A 2 -20.73 -2.31 -10.23
C SER A 2 -19.50 -1.42 -10.04
N GLN A 3 -19.28 -0.91 -8.83
CA GLN A 3 -18.02 -0.20 -8.54
C GLN A 3 -16.86 -1.15 -8.83
N THR A 4 -15.91 -0.69 -9.66
CA THR A 4 -14.67 -1.43 -9.91
C THR A 4 -13.91 -1.55 -8.59
N TYR A 5 -13.60 -2.78 -8.19
CA TYR A 5 -12.89 -3.03 -6.94
C TYR A 5 -11.50 -2.36 -6.92
N ASP A 6 -11.22 -1.56 -5.90
CA ASP A 6 -9.89 -0.98 -5.67
C ASP A 6 -8.93 -2.07 -5.18
N TYR A 7 -8.04 -2.52 -6.06
CA TYR A 7 -7.03 -3.52 -5.72
C TYR A 7 -5.81 -2.94 -4.99
N ILE A 8 -5.67 -1.62 -4.89
CA ILE A 8 -4.49 -0.91 -4.38
C ILE A 8 -4.68 -0.52 -2.91
N ASN A 9 -5.76 0.22 -2.60
CA ASN A 9 -6.19 0.48 -1.22
C ASN A 9 -7.69 0.13 -1.01
N PRO A 10 -8.01 -1.17 -0.93
CA PRO A 10 -9.39 -1.65 -0.82
C PRO A 10 -10.20 -1.06 0.33
N GLU A 11 -11.53 -0.98 0.13
CA GLU A 11 -12.49 -0.45 1.11
C GLU A 11 -12.48 -1.18 2.47
N HIS A 12 -12.13 -2.46 2.49
CA HIS A 12 -12.08 -3.22 3.74
C HIS A 12 -10.94 -2.79 4.69
N TYR A 13 -9.98 -1.99 4.22
CA TYR A 13 -8.96 -1.34 5.07
C TYR A 13 -9.38 0.04 5.58
N LYS A 14 -10.53 0.56 5.12
CA LYS A 14 -11.07 1.89 5.45
C LYS A 14 -12.29 1.81 6.37
N LYS A 15 -12.51 0.65 6.99
CA LYS A 15 -13.64 0.43 7.87
C LYS A 15 -13.35 0.98 9.26
N GLY A 16 -14.15 1.94 9.70
CA GLY A 16 -14.07 2.57 11.03
C GLY A 16 -13.60 4.02 10.95
N ASP A 17 -13.17 4.56 12.09
CA ASP A 17 -12.77 5.97 12.22
C ASP A 17 -11.36 6.26 11.67
N LYS A 18 -10.53 5.22 11.53
CA LYS A 18 -9.17 5.30 11.00
C LYS A 18 -8.98 4.23 9.94
N GLU A 19 -8.21 4.52 8.89
CA GLU A 19 -7.72 3.48 7.99
C GLU A 19 -6.70 2.59 8.71
N VAL A 20 -6.55 1.34 8.28
CA VAL A 20 -5.62 0.38 8.91
C VAL A 20 -4.19 0.92 8.97
N TYR A 21 -3.74 1.67 7.96
CA TYR A 21 -2.39 2.23 7.99
C TYR A 21 -2.20 3.32 9.06
N GLU A 22 -3.25 4.07 9.38
CA GLU A 22 -3.23 5.08 10.44
C GLU A 22 -3.15 4.38 11.80
N MET A 23 -3.91 3.29 11.98
CA MET A 23 -3.78 2.43 13.16
C MET A 23 -2.37 1.84 13.28
N MET A 24 -1.73 1.49 12.16
CA MET A 24 -0.35 1.01 12.18
C MET A 24 0.64 2.07 12.70
N ILE A 25 0.45 3.32 12.29
CA ILE A 25 1.26 4.44 12.80
C ILE A 25 1.01 4.66 14.29
N ASP A 26 -0.25 4.61 14.75
CA ASP A 26 -0.59 4.79 16.17
C ASP A 26 0.04 3.73 17.06
N ILE A 27 0.07 2.47 16.61
CA ILE A 27 0.54 1.33 17.42
C ILE A 27 2.06 1.20 17.36
N TRP A 28 2.65 1.29 16.17
CA TRP A 28 4.07 0.96 15.94
C TRP A 28 4.96 2.17 15.64
N GLY A 29 4.38 3.35 15.46
CA GLY A 29 5.10 4.58 15.14
C GLY A 29 5.37 4.76 13.64
N VAL A 30 5.64 6.02 13.28
CA VAL A 30 5.82 6.44 11.87
C VAL A 30 7.03 5.79 11.20
N ASP A 31 8.15 5.63 11.92
CA ASP A 31 9.37 5.04 11.37
C ASP A 31 9.18 3.56 10.98
N ALA A 32 8.48 2.81 11.83
CA ALA A 32 8.15 1.41 11.55
C ALA A 32 7.23 1.30 10.33
N TYR A 33 6.25 2.21 10.20
CA TYR A 33 5.36 2.23 9.04
C TYR A 33 6.10 2.65 7.76
N ILE A 34 7.03 3.62 7.82
CA ILE A 34 7.90 3.97 6.68
C ILE A 34 8.69 2.74 6.21
N LYS A 35 9.30 1.98 7.13
CA LYS A 35 10.00 0.73 6.78
C LYS A 35 9.07 -0.33 6.20
N HIS A 36 7.87 -0.46 6.73
CA HIS A 36 6.83 -1.32 6.15
C HIS A 36 6.55 -0.94 4.69
N CYS A 37 6.37 0.36 4.41
CA CYS A 37 6.16 0.84 3.04
C CYS A 37 7.33 0.51 2.12
N GLU A 38 8.57 0.78 2.53
CA GLU A 38 9.78 0.48 1.75
C GLU A 38 9.86 -1.02 1.39
N MET A 39 9.65 -1.91 2.37
CA MET A 39 9.67 -3.36 2.15
C MET A 39 8.52 -3.82 1.24
N CYS A 40 7.32 -3.25 1.41
CA CYS A 40 6.18 -3.56 0.56
C CYS A 40 6.42 -3.12 -0.89
N ALA A 41 6.89 -1.90 -1.11
CA ALA A 41 7.25 -1.38 -2.43
C ALA A 41 8.27 -2.27 -3.14
N PHE A 42 9.38 -2.60 -2.46
CA PHE A 42 10.39 -3.52 -2.97
C PHE A 42 9.77 -4.87 -3.38
N LYS A 43 9.01 -5.49 -2.48
CA LYS A 43 8.33 -6.78 -2.73
C LYS A 43 7.37 -6.72 -3.93
N TYR A 44 6.66 -5.62 -4.15
CA TYR A 44 5.77 -5.47 -5.30
C TYR A 44 6.56 -5.27 -6.60
N ARG A 45 7.65 -4.49 -6.59
CA ARG A 45 8.56 -4.37 -7.74
C ARG A 45 9.17 -5.72 -8.14
N MET A 46 9.60 -6.51 -7.17
CA MET A 46 10.18 -7.84 -7.43
C MET A 46 9.20 -8.86 -8.03
N ARG A 47 7.88 -8.63 -7.94
CA ARG A 47 6.85 -9.55 -8.42
C ARG A 47 6.15 -9.07 -9.69
N LEU A 48 6.59 -7.96 -10.29
CA LEU A 48 6.03 -7.44 -11.53
C LEU A 48 6.03 -8.52 -12.62
N GLY A 49 4.84 -8.83 -13.16
CA GLY A 49 4.67 -9.85 -14.19
C GLY A 49 4.89 -11.31 -13.75
N ALA A 50 5.20 -11.56 -12.48
CA ALA A 50 5.45 -12.91 -11.96
C ALA A 50 4.19 -13.60 -11.43
N LYS A 51 3.11 -12.86 -11.16
CA LYS A 51 1.86 -13.43 -10.64
C LYS A 51 0.96 -13.94 -11.78
N PRO A 52 0.58 -15.24 -11.77
CA PRO A 52 -0.43 -15.73 -12.70
C PRO A 52 -1.76 -15.02 -12.46
N ASP A 53 -2.50 -14.78 -13.54
CA ASP A 53 -3.86 -14.23 -13.53
C ASP A 53 -4.00 -12.84 -12.88
N GLN A 54 -2.90 -12.07 -12.77
CA GLN A 54 -2.93 -10.69 -12.29
C GLN A 54 -2.22 -9.75 -13.28
N PRO A 55 -2.85 -8.62 -13.66
CA PRO A 55 -2.21 -7.64 -14.53
C PRO A 55 -0.98 -7.04 -13.84
N ILE A 56 0.09 -6.82 -14.61
CA ILE A 56 1.37 -6.26 -14.15
C ILE A 56 1.14 -4.91 -13.46
N GLU A 57 0.22 -4.13 -14.00
CA GLU A 57 -0.15 -2.79 -13.55
C GLU A 57 -0.67 -2.80 -12.11
N ARG A 58 -1.24 -3.92 -11.62
CA ARG A 58 -1.73 -4.02 -10.25
C ARG A 58 -0.58 -3.98 -9.25
N ASP A 59 0.46 -4.78 -9.46
CA ASP A 59 1.61 -4.76 -8.55
C ASP A 59 2.44 -3.48 -8.72
N LEU A 60 2.50 -2.91 -9.94
CA LEU A 60 3.14 -1.62 -10.17
C LEU A 60 2.47 -0.50 -9.36
N LYS A 61 1.15 -0.36 -9.47
CA LYS A 61 0.38 0.65 -8.73
C LYS A 61 0.47 0.45 -7.22
N LYS A 62 0.58 -0.79 -6.73
CA LYS A 62 0.84 -1.06 -5.31
C LYS A 62 2.20 -0.56 -4.89
N ALA A 63 3.25 -0.84 -5.67
CA ALA A 63 4.58 -0.33 -5.38
C ALA A 63 4.59 1.20 -5.29
N GLU A 64 4.01 1.87 -6.29
CA GLU A 64 3.90 3.34 -6.34
C GLU A 64 3.12 3.91 -5.15
N TRP A 65 2.04 3.25 -4.72
CA TRP A 65 1.26 3.67 -3.55
C TRP A 65 2.09 3.63 -2.27
N TYR A 66 2.83 2.54 -2.03
CA TYR A 66 3.69 2.42 -0.85
C TYR A 66 4.87 3.41 -0.90
N GLU A 67 5.46 3.63 -2.07
CA GLU A 67 6.53 4.63 -2.26
C GLU A 67 6.03 6.04 -1.97
N SER A 68 4.87 6.39 -2.53
CA SER A 68 4.22 7.69 -2.28
C SER A 68 3.94 7.89 -0.80
N LYS A 69 3.38 6.88 -0.11
CA LYS A 69 3.12 6.96 1.34
C LYS A 69 4.39 7.11 2.16
N ALA A 70 5.46 6.38 1.83
CA ALA A 70 6.74 6.53 2.52
C ALA A 70 7.30 7.95 2.33
N ASN A 71 7.27 8.49 1.11
CA ASN A 71 7.75 9.83 0.81
C ASN A 71 6.92 10.91 1.51
N GLU A 72 5.59 10.79 1.49
CA GLU A 72 4.66 11.72 2.14
C GLU A 72 4.92 11.81 3.66
N LEU A 73 5.30 10.71 4.30
CA LEU A 73 5.63 10.68 5.73
C LEU A 73 7.04 11.15 6.05
N LYS A 74 8.01 10.96 5.15
CA LYS A 74 9.39 11.47 5.30
C LYS A 74 9.50 12.98 5.10
N SER A 75 8.57 13.56 4.34
CA SER A 75 8.53 15.01 4.04
C SER A 75 7.70 15.82 5.05
N LYS A 76 7.15 15.18 6.08
CA LYS A 76 6.46 15.82 7.21
C LYS A 76 7.44 16.03 8.37
#